data_AF-A0A521QGH8-F1
#
_entry.id   AF-A0A521QGH8-F1
#
_cell.length_a   1.000
_cell.length_b   1.000
_cell.length_c   1.000
_cell.angle_alpha   90.00
_cell.angle_beta   90.00
_cell.angle_gamma   90.00
#
_symmetry.space_group_name_H-M   'P 1'
#
loop_
_entity.id
_entity.type
_entity.pdbx_description
1 polymer ?
#
loop_
_entity_poly.entity_id
_entity_poly.type
_entity_poly.pdbx_seq_one_letter_code
_entity_poly.pdbx_strand_id
1 'polypeptide(L)'
;MKRIAGKTKFDIAHEDTIFAMKSWLISQRVRSRDLLDLMTMLQRGKTIQGILEAGAQADPAYQREYAKEVLVGNVPLDAAAEGFDSIGLEISTGDIHQFFLDAVNEYETEVAAEIIRSRAG
;
A
#
# COMPACT_ATOMS: atom_id res chain seq x y z
N MET A 1 27.89 -17.23 30.05
CA MET A 1 27.07 -17.05 28.84
C MET A 1 27.67 -17.84 27.69
N LYS A 2 26.94 -18.82 27.14
CA LYS A 2 27.38 -19.67 26.04
C LYS A 2 27.07 -18.93 24.73
N ARG A 3 28.09 -18.47 23.99
CA ARG A 3 27.87 -17.86 22.67
C ARG A 3 27.42 -18.95 21.71
N ILE A 4 26.20 -18.85 21.20
CA ILE A 4 25.72 -19.71 20.12
C ILE A 4 26.37 -19.18 18.84
N ALA A 5 27.44 -19.82 18.40
CA ALA A 5 28.03 -19.57 17.10
C ALA A 5 27.10 -20.15 16.03
N GLY A 6 26.19 -19.34 15.53
CA GLY A 6 25.26 -19.72 14.46
C GLY A 6 25.29 -18.67 13.35
N LYS A 7 25.77 -19.06 12.16
CA LYS A 7 25.44 -18.38 10.90
C LYS A 7 23.97 -18.69 10.55
N THR A 8 23.04 -18.32 11.42
CA THR A 8 21.62 -18.51 11.13
C THR A 8 21.18 -17.36 10.25
N LYS A 9 20.96 -17.64 8.96
CA LYS A 9 20.24 -16.73 8.07
C LYS A 9 18.76 -17.02 8.23
N PHE A 10 17.96 -15.99 8.40
CA PHE A 10 16.51 -16.13 8.33
C PHE A 10 16.10 -16.11 6.87
N ASP A 11 15.29 -17.08 6.47
CA ASP A 11 14.61 -17.03 5.18
C ASP A 11 13.44 -16.04 5.31
N ILE A 12 13.66 -14.83 4.82
CA ILE A 12 12.68 -13.74 4.86
C ILE A 12 12.05 -13.61 3.47
N ALA A 13 10.74 -13.38 3.44
CA ALA A 13 10.03 -13.12 2.19
C ALA A 13 10.64 -11.93 1.43
N HIS A 14 10.67 -12.05 0.10
CA HIS A 14 11.12 -10.96 -0.76
C HIS A 14 10.16 -9.77 -0.68
N GLU A 15 10.67 -8.56 -0.92
CA GLU A 15 9.88 -7.33 -0.87
C GLU A 15 8.66 -7.39 -1.79
N ASP A 16 8.79 -8.00 -2.98
CA ASP A 16 7.68 -8.18 -3.93
C ASP A 16 6.55 -9.03 -3.35
N THR A 17 6.89 -10.08 -2.60
CA THR A 17 5.90 -10.92 -1.91
C THR A 17 5.17 -10.13 -0.84
N ILE A 18 5.91 -9.33 -0.05
CA ILE A 18 5.32 -8.50 1.01
C ILE A 18 4.44 -7.41 0.39
N PHE A 19 4.88 -6.79 -0.70
CA PHE A 19 4.13 -5.79 -1.45
C PHE A 19 2.80 -6.36 -1.95
N ALA A 20 2.81 -7.54 -2.57
CA ALA A 20 1.59 -8.19 -3.05
C ALA A 20 0.62 -8.50 -1.90
N MET A 21 1.13 -9.06 -0.79
CA MET A 21 0.31 -9.33 0.38
C MET A 21 -0.34 -8.07 0.94
N LYS A 22 0.42 -6.97 1.05
CA LYS A 22 -0.09 -5.70 1.58
C LYS A 22 -1.10 -5.05 0.64
N SER A 23 -0.86 -5.14 -0.66
CA SER A 23 -1.75 -4.62 -1.69
C SER A 23 -3.10 -5.33 -1.68
N TRP A 24 -3.14 -6.62 -1.36
CA TRP A 24 -4.39 -7.33 -1.14
C TRP A 24 -5.05 -6.95 0.21
N LEU A 25 -4.27 -6.87 1.29
CA LEU A 25 -4.80 -6.63 2.64
C LEU A 25 -5.59 -5.33 2.78
N ILE A 26 -5.23 -4.27 2.04
CA ILE A 26 -5.95 -2.99 2.11
C ILE A 26 -7.42 -3.08 1.66
N SER A 27 -7.79 -4.10 0.88
CA SER A 27 -9.20 -4.34 0.53
C SER A 27 -9.94 -5.23 1.55
N GLN A 28 -9.21 -5.85 2.48
CA GLN A 28 -9.75 -6.80 3.45
C GLN A 28 -9.87 -6.18 4.84
N ARG A 29 -9.00 -5.22 5.15
CA ARG A 29 -8.95 -4.48 6.42
C ARG A 29 -8.31 -3.12 6.22
N VAL A 30 -8.66 -2.16 7.07
CA VAL A 30 -8.11 -0.82 6.98
C VAL A 30 -7.21 -0.54 8.20
N ARG A 31 -5.89 -0.60 7.99
CA ARG A 31 -4.88 -0.47 9.05
C ARG A 31 -3.81 0.54 8.68
N SER A 32 -3.56 1.48 9.60
CA SER A 32 -2.52 2.52 9.51
C SER A 32 -1.14 1.97 9.12
N ARG A 33 -0.71 0.84 9.72
CA ARG A 33 0.57 0.19 9.41
C ARG A 33 0.66 -0.32 7.98
N ASP A 34 -0.42 -0.91 7.45
CA ASP A 34 -0.42 -1.41 6.07
C ASP A 34 -0.30 -0.24 5.08
N LEU A 35 -0.94 0.90 5.36
CA LEU A 35 -0.79 2.14 4.60
C LEU A 35 0.64 2.69 4.66
N LEU A 36 1.23 2.76 5.85
CA LEU A 36 2.61 3.23 6.04
C LEU A 36 3.63 2.37 5.27
N ASP A 37 3.47 1.05 5.32
CA ASP A 37 4.36 0.13 4.63
C ASP A 37 4.24 0.28 3.10
N LEU A 38 3.02 0.43 2.58
CA LEU A 38 2.79 0.69 1.15
C LEU A 38 3.36 2.04 0.72
N MET A 39 3.17 3.10 1.51
CA MET A 39 3.77 4.41 1.25
C MET A 39 5.29 4.30 1.14
N THR A 40 5.92 3.59 2.08
CA THR A 40 7.37 3.35 2.08
C THR A 40 7.83 2.59 0.84
N MET A 41 7.03 1.63 0.36
CA MET A 41 7.33 0.89 -0.87
C MET A 41 7.17 1.75 -2.13
N LEU A 42 6.19 2.66 -2.16
CA LEU A 42 6.02 3.63 -3.26
C LEU A 42 7.22 4.58 -3.36
N GLN A 43 7.70 5.06 -2.20
CA GLN A 43 8.93 5.87 -2.14
C GLN A 43 10.18 5.15 -2.66
N ARG A 44 10.14 3.81 -2.77
CA ARG A 44 11.21 2.97 -3.35
C ARG A 44 10.94 2.55 -4.80
N GLY A 45 9.92 3.11 -5.44
CA GLY A 45 9.62 2.88 -6.85
C GLY A 45 8.50 1.89 -7.13
N LYS A 46 7.75 1.43 -6.13
CA LYS A 46 6.44 0.80 -6.39
C LYS A 46 5.43 1.87 -6.80
N THR A 47 4.33 1.47 -7.43
CA THR A 47 3.33 2.38 -8.01
C THR A 47 1.92 2.08 -7.52
N ILE A 48 1.01 3.05 -7.65
CA ILE A 48 -0.42 2.85 -7.41
C ILE A 48 -0.97 1.75 -8.31
N GLN A 49 -0.63 1.78 -9.61
CA GLN A 49 -0.98 0.71 -10.54
C GLN A 49 -0.54 -0.66 -10.02
N GLY A 50 0.70 -0.77 -9.54
CA GLY A 50 1.24 -2.01 -8.98
C GLY A 50 0.45 -2.51 -7.76
N ILE A 51 -0.03 -1.61 -6.89
CA ILE A 51 -0.90 -1.99 -5.77
C ILE A 51 -2.20 -2.59 -6.31
N LEU A 52 -2.86 -1.88 -7.24
CA LEU A 52 -4.16 -2.29 -7.78
C LEU A 52 -4.08 -3.60 -8.57
N GLU A 53 -2.98 -3.84 -9.28
CA GLU A 53 -2.75 -5.07 -10.01
C GLU A 53 -2.41 -6.23 -9.09
N ALA A 54 -1.51 -6.02 -8.11
CA ALA A 54 -1.13 -7.07 -7.17
C ALA A 54 -2.31 -7.54 -6.30
N GLY A 55 -3.15 -6.61 -5.84
CA GLY A 55 -4.38 -6.95 -5.12
C GLY A 55 -5.37 -7.75 -5.98
N ALA A 56 -5.59 -7.32 -7.23
CA ALA A 56 -6.48 -8.01 -8.16
C ALA A 56 -5.97 -9.39 -8.60
N GLN A 57 -4.65 -9.59 -8.65
CA GLN A 57 -4.05 -10.90 -8.93
C GLN A 57 -4.19 -11.86 -7.74
N ALA A 58 -4.18 -11.34 -6.52
CA ALA A 58 -4.30 -12.15 -5.31
C ALA A 58 -5.73 -12.64 -5.06
N ASP A 59 -6.75 -11.84 -5.43
CA ASP A 59 -8.15 -12.15 -5.18
C ASP A 59 -9.06 -11.57 -6.28
N PRO A 60 -9.82 -12.41 -7.02
CA PRO A 60 -10.78 -11.93 -8.02
C PRO A 60 -11.87 -11.00 -7.46
N ALA A 61 -12.17 -11.07 -6.16
CA ALA A 61 -13.13 -10.19 -5.50
C ALA A 61 -12.54 -8.81 -5.13
N TYR A 62 -11.25 -8.58 -5.37
CA TYR A 62 -10.58 -7.32 -5.08
C TYR A 62 -11.18 -6.17 -5.90
N GLN A 63 -11.65 -5.14 -5.19
CA GLN A 63 -12.21 -3.94 -5.80
C GLN A 63 -11.19 -2.82 -5.83
N ARG A 64 -10.68 -2.49 -7.03
CA ARG A 64 -9.67 -1.44 -7.22
C ARG A 64 -10.13 -0.06 -6.73
N GLU A 65 -11.39 0.27 -6.98
CA GLU A 65 -11.97 1.54 -6.53
C GLU A 65 -12.01 1.62 -5.00
N TYR A 66 -12.48 0.56 -4.34
CA TYR A 66 -12.47 0.50 -2.87
C TYR A 66 -11.06 0.65 -2.30
N ALA A 67 -10.07 0.00 -2.92
CA ALA A 67 -8.68 0.13 -2.49
C ALA A 67 -8.16 1.58 -2.61
N LYS A 68 -8.50 2.31 -3.68
CA LYS A 68 -8.16 3.74 -3.79
C LYS A 68 -8.80 4.56 -2.68
N GLU A 69 -10.09 4.35 -2.41
CA GLU A 69 -10.82 5.04 -1.33
C GLU A 69 -10.20 4.79 0.06
N VAL A 70 -9.68 3.58 0.30
CA VAL A 70 -8.91 3.24 1.50
C VAL A 70 -7.59 4.02 1.55
N LEU A 71 -6.83 4.05 0.46
CA LEU A 71 -5.53 4.74 0.41
C LEU A 71 -5.66 6.24 0.71
N VAL A 72 -6.68 6.90 0.14
CA VAL A 72 -6.91 8.35 0.32
C VAL A 72 -7.65 8.71 1.61
N GLY A 73 -8.07 7.71 2.40
CA GLY A 73 -8.66 7.93 3.73
C GLY A 73 -10.16 8.23 3.72
N ASN A 74 -10.86 7.97 2.62
CA ASN A 74 -12.33 8.06 2.55
C ASN A 74 -13.00 6.88 3.28
N VAL A 75 -12.28 5.76 3.45
CA VAL A 75 -12.68 4.64 4.30
C VAL A 75 -11.99 4.77 5.67
N PRO A 76 -12.75 4.80 6.79
CA PRO A 76 -12.16 4.93 8.11
C PRO A 76 -11.33 3.70 8.47
N LEU A 77 -10.28 3.90 9.29
CA LEU A 77 -9.52 2.80 9.87
C LEU A 77 -10.43 1.90 10.71
N ASP A 78 -10.09 0.61 10.77
CA ASP A 78 -10.79 -0.34 11.65
C ASP A 78 -10.73 0.15 13.11
N ALA A 79 -11.81 -0.06 13.89
CA ALA A 79 -11.88 0.36 15.30
C ALA A 79 -10.77 -0.23 16.20
N ALA A 80 -10.13 -1.32 15.76
CA ALA A 80 -9.02 -1.97 16.44
C ALA A 80 -7.64 -1.59 15.86
N ALA A 81 -7.57 -0.60 14.97
CA ALA A 81 -6.31 -0.13 14.40
C ALA A 81 -5.52 0.62 15.47
N GLU A 82 -4.42 0.01 15.95
CA GLU A 82 -3.42 0.73 16.74
C GLU A 82 -2.88 1.89 15.89
N GLY A 83 -2.98 3.11 16.42
CA GLY A 83 -2.30 4.27 15.84
C GLY A 83 -0.78 4.11 15.88
N PHE A 84 -0.05 5.15 15.49
CA PHE A 84 1.41 5.14 15.51
C PHE A 84 2.03 5.50 16.87
N ASP A 85 1.19 5.76 17.88
CA ASP A 85 1.61 6.18 19.23
C ASP A 85 2.58 5.19 19.88
N SER A 86 2.48 3.90 19.54
CA SER A 86 3.34 2.83 20.08
C SER A 86 4.77 2.87 19.53
N ILE A 87 5.04 3.58 18.43
CA ILE A 87 6.32 3.57 17.72
C ILE A 87 6.95 4.96 17.52
N GLY A 88 6.36 6.01 18.10
CA GLY A 88 6.97 7.35 18.18
C GLY A 88 7.26 8.01 16.83
N LEU A 89 6.48 7.67 15.79
CA LEU A 89 6.59 8.28 14.48
C LEU A 89 6.04 9.71 14.48
N GLU A 90 6.76 10.63 13.82
CA GLU A 90 6.30 12.00 13.61
C GLU A 90 5.24 12.11 12.52
N ILE A 91 5.15 11.12 11.62
CA ILE A 91 4.16 11.11 10.53
C ILE A 91 2.77 10.73 11.04
N SER A 92 1.78 11.55 10.71
CA SER A 92 0.39 11.28 11.04
C SER A 92 -0.29 10.44 9.96
N THR A 93 -1.40 9.79 10.31
CA THR A 93 -2.27 9.12 9.32
C THR A 93 -2.78 10.10 8.25
N GLY A 94 -3.00 11.37 8.61
CA GLY A 94 -3.39 12.41 7.68
C GLY A 94 -2.32 12.67 6.62
N ASP A 95 -1.05 12.71 7.01
CA ASP A 95 0.08 12.88 6.08
C ASP A 95 0.19 11.69 5.11
N ILE A 96 -0.06 10.47 5.61
CA ILE A 96 -0.09 9.26 4.78
C ILE A 96 -1.22 9.34 3.75
N HIS A 97 -2.43 9.72 4.17
CA HIS A 97 -3.55 9.88 3.24
C HIS A 97 -3.31 11.00 2.23
N GLN A 98 -2.69 12.11 2.63
CA GLN A 98 -2.32 13.18 1.71
C GLN A 98 -1.30 12.72 0.67
N PHE A 99 -0.28 11.96 1.08
CA PHE A 99 0.65 11.34 0.14
C PHE A 99 -0.06 10.46 -0.89
N PHE A 100 -0.98 9.60 -0.43
CA PHE A 100 -1.72 8.73 -1.33
C PHE A 100 -2.71 9.48 -2.22
N LEU A 101 -3.31 10.57 -1.74
CA LEU A 101 -4.17 11.43 -2.55
C LEU A 101 -3.39 11.97 -3.75
N ASP A 102 -2.19 12.49 -3.53
CA ASP A 102 -1.34 13.01 -4.60
C ASP A 102 -0.96 11.89 -5.59
N ALA A 103 -0.54 10.73 -5.08
CA ALA A 103 -0.14 9.59 -5.91
C ALA A 103 -1.31 8.99 -6.72
N VAL A 104 -2.51 8.92 -6.13
CA VAL A 104 -3.72 8.44 -6.83
C VAL A 104 -4.15 9.45 -7.89
N ASN A 105 -4.10 10.75 -7.61
CA ASN A 105 -4.43 11.79 -8.59
C ASN A 105 -3.51 11.76 -9.80
N GLU A 106 -2.21 11.54 -9.59
CA GLU A 106 -1.23 11.37 -10.67
C GLU A 106 -1.60 10.14 -11.52
N TYR A 107 -1.80 8.99 -10.89
CA TYR A 107 -2.22 7.76 -11.57
C TYR A 107 -3.51 7.93 -12.39
N GLU A 108 -4.55 8.54 -11.83
CA GLU A 108 -5.82 8.77 -12.55
C GLU A 108 -5.64 9.72 -13.74
N THR A 109 -4.78 10.73 -13.60
CA THR A 109 -4.44 11.65 -14.70
C THR A 109 -3.74 10.92 -15.83
N GLU A 110 -2.80 10.02 -15.52
CA GLU A 110 -2.10 9.19 -16.51
C GLU A 110 -3.07 8.28 -17.26
N VAL A 111 -3.95 7.59 -16.53
CA VAL A 111 -4.99 6.72 -17.11
C VAL A 111 -5.92 7.52 -18.03
N ALA A 112 -6.39 8.68 -17.59
CA ALA A 112 -7.25 9.55 -18.40
C ALA A 112 -6.54 9.99 -19.69
N ALA A 113 -5.27 10.37 -19.60
CA ALA A 113 -4.47 10.77 -20.76
C ALA A 113 -4.29 9.60 -21.75
N GLU A 114 -4.12 8.36 -21.27
CA GLU A 114 -4.04 7.17 -22.11
C GLU A 114 -5.35 6.86 -22.83
N ILE A 115 -6.48 6.99 -22.12
CA ILE A 115 -7.82 6.82 -22.72
C ILE A 115 -8.06 7.85 -23.83
N ILE A 116 -7.65 9.10 -23.63
CA ILE A 116 -7.77 10.14 -24.67
C ILE A 116 -6.92 9.79 -25.89
N ARG A 117 -5.66 9.38 -25.68
CA ARG A 117 -4.76 8.98 -26.79
C ARG A 117 -5.29 7.78 -27.57
N SER A 118 -5.79 6.77 -26.88
CA SER A 118 -6.31 5.53 -27.52
C SER A 118 -7.61 5.75 -28.29
N ARG A 119 -8.37 6.81 -28.00
CA ARG A 119 -9.59 7.20 -28.75
C ARG A 119 -9.31 8.13 -29.93
N ALA A 120 -8.14 8.76 -29.95
CA ALA A 120 -7.75 9.73 -30.98
C ALA A 120 -6.95 9.10 -32.14
N GLY A 121 -6.47 7.86 -31.99
CA GLY A 121 -5.87 7.04 -33.05
C GLY A 121 -6.87 6.06 -33.64
#